data_AF-A0A142X9R7-F1
#
_entry.id   AF-A0A142X9R7-F1
#
_cell.length_a   1.000
_cell.length_b   1.000
_cell.length_c   1.000
_cell.angle_alpha   90.00
_cell.angle_beta   90.00
_cell.angle_gamma   90.00
#
_symmetry.space_group_name_H-M   'P 1'
#
loop_
_entity.id
_entity.type
_entity.pdbx_description
1 polymer ?
#
loop_
_entity_poly.entity_id
_entity_poly.type
_entity_poly.pdbx_seq_one_letter_code
_entity_poly.pdbx_strand_id
1 'polypeptide(L)'
;MATPTLPENPDGSLREFTEDEIAAMRIQRRGVSEEGHVRYNLGPDGAGCTRVFFCAWEERFNAAIYFAGACKIWLDGSTETISRLVPQRDPDFPNWICTKVDIDPFRFTGDIEEPDDDDDVSEQLPIYDKAELRCVYEMVPFEVKPDEDTENETERYVTKPGYVGCEITTEANYVGLPGGVLQYVTDDGVTKPAKVPIPFAVGFTEPMRRFSIIWRRVPFDAWGAGKPLTNRVIGNEDTKGVLGSVNKTTFLGYWSLTLLLVGVEERLLPDPTGLGYSWDIKYIFQHKPVPFGQLGFYYHTVKTGEGEAGYYMVLRPPAGTGTIDANDLGDDDSLFPVREFEDLFQVAAI
;
A
#
# COMPACT_ATOMS: atom_id res chain seq x y z
N MET A 1 3.81 -4.37 -35.01
CA MET A 1 2.92 -3.81 -33.97
C MET A 1 3.68 -2.75 -33.21
N ALA A 2 3.11 -1.55 -33.01
CA ALA A 2 3.73 -0.53 -32.18
C ALA A 2 3.78 -1.02 -30.72
N THR A 3 4.98 -1.21 -30.19
CA THR A 3 5.18 -1.49 -28.77
C THR A 3 4.98 -0.18 -28.00
N PRO A 4 4.21 -0.16 -26.91
CA PRO A 4 4.09 1.02 -26.07
C PRO A 4 5.49 1.49 -25.64
N THR A 5 5.76 2.79 -25.79
CA THR A 5 7.03 3.37 -25.35
C THR A 5 6.73 4.18 -24.11
N LEU A 6 7.23 3.72 -22.96
CA LEU A 6 7.12 4.49 -21.73
C LEU A 6 7.96 5.77 -21.88
N PRO A 7 7.44 6.94 -21.48
CA PRO A 7 8.20 8.18 -21.52
C PRO A 7 9.27 8.14 -20.42
N GLU A 8 10.52 7.91 -20.82
CA GLU A 8 11.64 7.74 -19.89
C GLU A 8 12.65 8.89 -19.98
N ASN A 9 13.23 9.22 -18.83
CA ASN A 9 14.43 10.04 -18.71
C ASN A 9 15.66 9.22 -19.12
N PRO A 10 16.82 9.86 -19.38
CA PRO A 10 18.05 9.16 -19.73
C PRO A 10 18.54 8.16 -18.67
N ASP A 11 18.12 8.33 -17.42
CA ASP A 11 18.43 7.43 -16.29
C ASP A 11 17.47 6.23 -16.20
N GLY A 12 16.40 6.20 -17.02
CA GLY A 12 15.39 5.14 -17.06
C GLY A 12 14.20 5.37 -16.11
N SER A 13 14.16 6.47 -15.35
CA SER A 13 12.96 6.88 -14.62
C SER A 13 11.86 7.34 -15.57
N LEU A 14 10.59 7.24 -15.17
CA LEU A 14 9.48 7.79 -15.92
C LEU A 14 9.46 9.32 -15.83
N ARG A 15 9.10 9.96 -16.94
CA ARG A 15 8.87 11.40 -17.04
C ARG A 15 7.51 11.68 -17.64
N GLU A 16 7.07 12.92 -17.54
CA GLU A 16 5.93 13.39 -18.30
C GLU A 16 6.19 13.34 -19.81
N PHE A 17 5.12 13.18 -20.58
CA PHE A 17 5.19 13.29 -22.03
C PHE A 17 5.50 14.73 -22.44
N THR A 18 6.36 14.89 -23.44
CA THR A 18 6.67 16.18 -24.05
C THR A 18 5.50 16.69 -24.89
N GLU A 19 5.48 18.00 -25.18
CA GLU A 19 4.45 18.60 -26.04
C GLU A 19 4.41 17.95 -27.43
N ASP A 20 5.56 17.60 -28.00
CA ASP A 20 5.66 16.95 -29.31
C ASP A 20 5.10 15.52 -29.29
N GLU A 21 5.37 14.75 -28.22
CA GLU A 21 4.78 13.42 -28.02
C GLU A 21 3.26 13.50 -27.87
N ILE A 22 2.75 14.46 -27.08
CA ILE A 22 1.31 14.70 -26.92
C ILE A 22 0.67 15.12 -28.26
N ALA A 23 1.34 15.97 -29.04
CA ALA A 23 0.88 16.38 -30.36
C ALA A 23 0.83 15.20 -31.35
N ALA A 24 1.80 14.29 -31.29
CA ALA A 24 1.83 13.08 -32.11
C ALA A 24 0.65 12.13 -31.81
N MET A 25 0.24 12.03 -30.55
CA MET A 25 -0.95 11.26 -30.15
C MET A 25 -2.25 11.77 -30.80
N ARG A 26 -2.29 13.03 -31.24
CA ARG A 26 -3.45 13.68 -31.89
C ARG A 26 -4.73 13.54 -31.07
N ILE A 27 -4.63 13.74 -29.76
CA ILE A 27 -5.75 13.58 -28.82
C ILE A 27 -6.81 14.66 -29.13
N GLN A 28 -8.00 14.21 -29.49
CA GLN A 28 -9.15 15.06 -29.80
C GLN A 28 -10.32 14.64 -28.94
N ARG A 29 -11.03 15.60 -28.32
CA ARG A 29 -12.31 15.27 -27.66
C ARG A 29 -13.32 14.83 -28.71
N ARG A 30 -14.13 13.82 -28.39
CA ARG A 30 -15.29 13.50 -29.21
C ARG A 30 -16.20 14.74 -29.23
N GLY A 31 -16.56 15.21 -30.42
CA GLY A 31 -17.40 16.41 -30.58
C GLY A 31 -18.74 16.27 -29.84
N VAL A 32 -19.37 17.41 -29.52
CA VAL A 32 -20.68 17.43 -28.85
C VAL A 32 -21.74 16.87 -29.81
N SER A 33 -22.19 15.64 -29.59
CA SER A 33 -23.40 15.07 -30.19
C SER A 33 -24.37 14.62 -29.11
N GLU A 34 -25.63 14.39 -29.48
CA GLU A 34 -26.73 14.07 -28.55
C GLU A 34 -26.52 12.78 -27.74
N GLU A 35 -25.56 11.91 -28.09
CA GLU A 35 -25.48 10.54 -27.54
C GLU A 35 -24.27 10.22 -26.63
N GLY A 36 -23.32 11.12 -26.40
CA GLY A 36 -22.28 10.84 -25.40
C GLY A 36 -20.98 11.63 -25.54
N HIS A 37 -20.79 12.56 -24.61
CA HIS A 37 -19.54 13.31 -24.45
C HIS A 37 -18.91 13.04 -23.09
N VAL A 38 -19.69 13.23 -22.01
CA VAL A 38 -19.32 12.84 -20.64
C VAL A 38 -20.52 12.19 -19.99
N ARG A 39 -20.31 11.04 -19.34
CA ARG A 39 -21.32 10.41 -18.50
C ARG A 39 -20.85 10.47 -17.06
N TYR A 40 -21.54 11.23 -16.24
CA TYR A 40 -21.30 11.28 -14.80
C TYR A 40 -22.14 10.23 -14.11
N ASN A 41 -21.51 9.42 -13.28
CA ASN A 41 -22.17 8.47 -12.39
C ASN A 41 -21.90 8.94 -10.96
N LEU A 42 -22.92 9.53 -10.35
CA LEU A 42 -22.86 9.99 -8.97
C LEU A 42 -23.77 9.09 -8.13
N GLY A 43 -23.19 8.39 -7.16
CA GLY A 43 -23.94 7.50 -6.28
C GLY A 43 -23.31 7.37 -4.90
N PRO A 44 -24.05 6.84 -3.92
CA PRO A 44 -23.53 6.57 -2.58
C PRO A 44 -22.41 5.52 -2.59
N ASP A 45 -22.40 4.63 -3.59
CA ASP A 45 -21.45 3.52 -3.72
C ASP A 45 -20.17 3.89 -4.49
N GLY A 46 -20.08 5.13 -4.99
CA GLY A 46 -18.96 5.60 -5.77
C GLY A 46 -19.34 6.74 -6.71
N ALA A 47 -18.40 7.64 -6.95
CA ALA A 47 -18.54 8.74 -7.89
C ALA A 47 -17.43 8.68 -8.94
N GLY A 48 -17.83 8.87 -10.19
CA GLY A 48 -16.90 8.89 -11.31
C GLY A 48 -17.54 9.42 -12.58
N CYS A 49 -16.75 9.50 -13.64
CA CYS A 49 -17.24 9.82 -14.97
C CYS A 49 -16.50 9.07 -16.05
N THR A 50 -17.11 8.96 -17.22
CA THR A 50 -16.45 8.48 -18.43
C THR A 50 -16.39 9.60 -19.44
N ARG A 51 -15.18 9.90 -19.94
CA ARG A 51 -14.92 10.88 -21.01
C ARG A 51 -14.36 10.14 -22.22
N VAL A 52 -14.82 10.52 -23.41
CA VAL A 52 -14.43 9.86 -24.66
C VAL A 52 -13.53 10.77 -25.50
N PHE A 53 -12.39 10.23 -25.93
CA PHE A 53 -11.40 10.89 -26.76
C PHE A 53 -11.13 10.08 -28.02
N PHE A 54 -10.55 10.71 -29.03
CA PHE A 54 -9.96 10.06 -30.19
C PHE A 54 -8.46 10.31 -30.19
N CYS A 55 -7.68 9.33 -30.62
CA CYS A 55 -6.25 9.48 -30.87
C CYS A 55 -5.85 8.80 -32.18
N ALA A 56 -4.61 9.01 -32.63
CA ALA A 56 -4.05 8.23 -33.73
C ALA A 56 -3.97 6.74 -33.33
N TRP A 57 -4.32 5.83 -34.23
CA TRP A 57 -4.32 4.39 -33.95
C TRP A 57 -2.92 3.89 -33.54
N GLU A 58 -1.87 4.38 -34.19
CA GLU A 58 -0.48 4.02 -33.90
C GLU A 58 -0.06 4.42 -32.48
N GLU A 59 -0.62 5.50 -31.93
CA GLU A 59 -0.29 6.08 -30.63
C GLU A 59 -1.25 5.65 -29.50
N ARG A 60 -2.20 4.75 -29.77
CA ARG A 60 -3.29 4.41 -28.83
C ARG A 60 -2.83 3.97 -27.45
N PHE A 61 -1.71 3.23 -27.36
CA PHE A 61 -1.18 2.79 -26.07
C PHE A 61 -0.45 3.91 -25.33
N ASN A 62 0.28 4.77 -26.04
CA ASN A 62 0.92 5.94 -25.45
C ASN A 62 -0.13 6.93 -24.92
N ALA A 63 -1.24 7.10 -25.65
CA ALA A 63 -2.37 7.89 -25.20
C ALA A 63 -3.06 7.27 -23.96
N ALA A 64 -3.17 5.94 -23.89
CA ALA A 64 -3.70 5.27 -22.69
C ALA A 64 -2.77 5.47 -21.48
N ILE A 65 -1.45 5.37 -21.66
CA ILE A 65 -0.45 5.65 -20.63
C ILE A 65 -0.52 7.12 -20.18
N TYR A 66 -0.66 8.06 -21.12
CA TYR A 66 -0.82 9.48 -20.83
C TYR A 66 -2.00 9.74 -19.89
N PHE A 67 -3.16 9.09 -20.13
CA PHE A 67 -4.34 9.25 -19.28
C PHE A 67 -4.23 8.49 -17.95
N ALA A 68 -3.98 7.17 -17.98
CA ALA A 68 -4.06 6.30 -16.81
C ALA A 68 -2.79 6.30 -15.92
N GLY A 69 -1.71 6.92 -16.39
CA GLY A 69 -0.41 6.85 -15.75
C GLY A 69 0.19 5.44 -15.80
N ALA A 70 1.46 5.34 -15.46
CA ALA A 70 2.22 4.09 -15.48
C ALA A 70 3.13 3.99 -14.25
N CYS A 71 3.61 2.79 -13.97
CA CYS A 71 4.65 2.57 -12.98
C CYS A 71 5.63 1.51 -13.47
N LYS A 72 6.89 1.65 -13.08
CA LYS A 72 7.94 0.66 -13.34
C LYS A 72 8.92 0.65 -12.18
N ILE A 73 9.67 -0.45 -12.08
CA ILE A 73 10.90 -0.46 -11.30
C ILE A 73 11.98 0.23 -12.14
N TRP A 74 12.77 1.08 -11.49
CA TRP A 74 13.96 1.68 -12.08
C TRP A 74 15.10 1.67 -11.06
N LEU A 75 16.33 1.83 -11.54
CA LEU A 75 17.54 1.77 -10.72
C LEU A 75 18.10 3.18 -10.48
N ASP A 76 17.84 3.74 -9.30
CA ASP A 76 18.47 4.97 -8.85
C ASP A 76 19.90 4.69 -8.37
N GLY A 77 20.85 4.83 -9.30
CA GLY A 77 22.23 4.40 -9.10
C GLY A 77 22.31 2.89 -8.92
N SER A 78 22.43 2.42 -7.67
CA SER A 78 22.47 0.99 -7.31
C SER A 78 21.22 0.50 -6.58
N THR A 79 20.22 1.36 -6.40
CA THR A 79 19.05 1.11 -5.56
C THR A 79 17.81 0.98 -6.43
N GLU A 80 17.13 -0.18 -6.40
CA GLU A 80 15.84 -0.32 -7.07
C GLU A 80 14.77 0.53 -6.38
N THR A 81 14.08 1.36 -7.15
CA THR A 81 12.95 2.16 -6.68
C THR A 81 11.81 2.10 -7.68
N ILE A 82 10.63 2.59 -7.29
CA ILE A 82 9.47 2.68 -8.17
C ILE A 82 9.44 4.08 -8.75
N SER A 83 9.44 4.17 -10.08
CA SER A 83 9.11 5.40 -10.77
C SER A 83 7.66 5.38 -11.23
N ARG A 84 6.97 6.53 -11.10
CA ARG A 84 5.55 6.66 -11.41
C ARG A 84 5.27 7.85 -12.32
N LEU A 85 4.54 7.56 -13.41
CA LEU A 85 3.85 8.57 -14.19
C LEU A 85 2.45 8.79 -13.60
N VAL A 86 2.14 10.02 -13.22
CA VAL A 86 0.88 10.39 -12.58
C VAL A 86 -0.28 10.35 -13.61
N PRO A 87 -1.41 9.69 -13.30
CA PRO A 87 -2.62 9.75 -14.12
C PRO A 87 -3.17 11.17 -14.23
N GLN A 88 -3.85 11.43 -15.34
CA GLN A 88 -4.57 12.68 -15.55
C GLN A 88 -5.70 12.82 -14.53
N ARG A 89 -5.82 14.02 -13.98
CA ARG A 89 -6.92 14.39 -13.09
C ARG A 89 -8.14 14.83 -13.90
N ASP A 90 -9.32 14.61 -13.35
CA ASP A 90 -10.51 15.22 -13.92
C ASP A 90 -10.42 16.76 -13.75
N PRO A 91 -10.72 17.55 -14.80
CA PRO A 91 -10.59 19.00 -14.74
C PRO A 91 -11.59 19.67 -13.77
N ASP A 92 -12.73 19.03 -13.52
CA ASP A 92 -13.79 19.56 -12.67
C ASP A 92 -13.68 19.00 -11.23
N PHE A 93 -13.13 17.78 -11.08
CA PHE A 93 -12.97 17.09 -9.80
C PHE A 93 -11.50 16.70 -9.54
N PRO A 94 -10.72 17.52 -8.82
CA PRO A 94 -9.27 17.30 -8.65
C PRO A 94 -8.89 16.04 -7.85
N ASN A 95 -9.86 15.44 -7.15
CA ASN A 95 -9.70 14.17 -6.41
C ASN A 95 -10.07 12.94 -7.26
N TRP A 96 -10.47 13.15 -8.52
CA TRP A 96 -10.72 12.07 -9.47
C TRP A 96 -9.54 11.95 -10.40
N ILE A 97 -9.08 10.72 -10.59
CA ILE A 97 -8.00 10.39 -11.51
C ILE A 97 -8.52 9.43 -12.56
N CYS A 98 -7.89 9.40 -13.73
CA CYS A 98 -8.19 8.36 -14.70
C CYS A 98 -7.69 6.99 -14.18
N THR A 99 -8.62 6.09 -13.87
CA THR A 99 -8.34 4.76 -13.32
C THR A 99 -8.35 3.66 -14.36
N LYS A 100 -8.90 3.94 -15.55
CA LYS A 100 -9.02 2.96 -16.64
C LYS A 100 -9.17 3.66 -17.99
N VAL A 101 -8.56 3.09 -19.03
CA VAL A 101 -8.78 3.49 -20.42
C VAL A 101 -9.17 2.27 -21.24
N ASP A 102 -10.37 2.28 -21.82
CA ASP A 102 -10.76 1.29 -22.83
C ASP A 102 -10.44 1.83 -24.22
N ILE A 103 -9.81 1.00 -25.06
CA ILE A 103 -9.37 1.36 -26.41
C ILE A 103 -10.23 0.60 -27.42
N ASP A 104 -11.05 1.32 -28.18
CA ASP A 104 -11.86 0.79 -29.26
C ASP A 104 -11.30 1.24 -30.62
N PRO A 105 -11.19 0.36 -31.63
CA PRO A 105 -10.81 0.78 -32.98
C PRO A 105 -11.86 1.71 -33.59
N PHE A 106 -11.41 2.78 -34.24
CA PHE A 106 -12.29 3.79 -34.82
C PHE A 106 -11.83 4.23 -36.20
N ARG A 107 -12.77 4.33 -37.16
CA ARG A 107 -12.52 4.74 -38.55
C ARG A 107 -11.54 3.81 -39.28
N PHE A 108 -12.09 2.69 -39.77
CA PHE A 108 -11.42 1.76 -40.68
C PHE A 108 -10.92 2.46 -41.95
N THR A 109 -9.71 2.12 -42.40
CA THR A 109 -9.06 2.80 -43.54
C THR A 109 -9.27 2.11 -44.90
N GLY A 110 -9.72 0.84 -44.96
CA GLY A 110 -9.61 -0.01 -46.17
C GLY A 110 -8.15 -0.42 -46.40
N ASP A 111 -7.77 -1.63 -46.83
CA ASP A 111 -8.47 -2.72 -47.52
C ASP A 111 -8.44 -4.02 -46.69
N ILE A 112 -9.44 -4.90 -46.85
CA ILE A 112 -9.34 -6.31 -46.46
C ILE A 112 -9.23 -7.04 -47.79
N GLU A 113 -8.04 -7.55 -48.14
CA GLU A 113 -7.91 -8.41 -49.31
C GLU A 113 -8.69 -9.71 -49.06
N GLU A 114 -9.51 -10.13 -50.03
CA GLU A 114 -10.14 -11.45 -49.99
C GLU A 114 -9.04 -12.50 -50.06
N PRO A 115 -9.09 -13.56 -49.24
CA PRO A 115 -8.00 -14.53 -49.15
C PRO A 115 -7.78 -15.24 -50.49
N ASP A 116 -6.55 -15.26 -50.98
CA ASP A 116 -6.11 -16.34 -51.86
C ASP A 116 -5.78 -17.57 -50.98
N ASP A 117 -5.97 -18.78 -51.54
CA ASP A 117 -5.93 -20.08 -50.82
C ASP A 117 -4.59 -20.38 -50.07
N ASP A 118 -3.57 -19.52 -50.18
CA ASP A 118 -2.22 -19.68 -49.62
C ASP A 118 -1.78 -18.54 -48.66
N ASP A 119 -2.64 -17.56 -48.33
CA ASP A 119 -2.23 -16.38 -47.54
C ASP A 119 -2.21 -16.60 -46.02
N ASP A 120 -1.20 -16.01 -45.36
CA ASP A 120 -1.04 -16.02 -43.90
C ASP A 120 -2.12 -15.14 -43.24
N VAL A 121 -2.84 -15.69 -42.26
CA VAL A 121 -3.99 -15.05 -41.57
C VAL A 121 -3.61 -13.68 -40.94
N SER A 122 -2.31 -13.41 -40.77
CA SER A 122 -1.78 -12.15 -40.27
C SER A 122 -1.97 -10.95 -41.21
N GLU A 123 -2.15 -11.17 -42.53
CA GLU A 123 -2.39 -10.11 -43.54
C GLU A 123 -3.86 -9.63 -43.58
N GLN A 124 -4.76 -10.30 -42.86
CA GLN A 124 -6.20 -10.02 -42.85
C GLN A 124 -6.65 -9.07 -41.71
N LEU A 125 -5.72 -8.43 -40.99
CA LEU A 125 -6.06 -7.58 -39.86
C LEU A 125 -6.54 -6.19 -40.31
N PRO A 126 -7.74 -5.74 -39.89
CA PRO A 126 -8.24 -4.42 -40.24
C PRO A 126 -7.31 -3.30 -39.77
N ILE A 127 -6.92 -2.41 -40.67
CA ILE A 127 -6.15 -1.21 -40.36
C ILE A 127 -7.11 -0.06 -40.01
N TYR A 128 -6.80 0.67 -38.94
CA TYR A 128 -7.59 1.79 -38.44
C TYR A 128 -6.76 3.07 -38.43
N ASP A 129 -7.39 4.20 -38.76
CA ASP A 129 -6.77 5.54 -38.71
C ASP A 129 -6.71 6.06 -37.25
N LYS A 130 -7.76 5.75 -36.48
CA LYS A 130 -7.96 6.30 -35.13
C LYS A 130 -8.33 5.21 -34.11
N ALA A 131 -8.15 5.53 -32.85
CA ALA A 131 -8.77 4.81 -31.75
C ALA A 131 -9.76 5.74 -31.03
N GLU A 132 -10.89 5.19 -30.57
CA GLU A 132 -11.75 5.77 -29.55
C GLU A 132 -11.22 5.32 -28.17
N LEU A 133 -10.90 6.28 -27.31
CA LEU A 133 -10.45 6.06 -25.94
C LEU A 133 -11.59 6.42 -24.99
N ARG A 134 -12.02 5.47 -24.16
CA ARG A 134 -12.98 5.71 -23.08
C ARG A 134 -12.22 5.77 -21.78
N CYS A 135 -11.95 6.98 -21.33
CA CYS A 135 -11.22 7.25 -20.09
C CYS A 135 -12.23 7.33 -18.94
N VAL A 136 -12.11 6.41 -17.99
CA VAL A 136 -12.90 6.37 -16.76
C VAL A 136 -12.12 7.10 -15.67
N TYR A 137 -12.77 8.09 -15.06
CA TYR A 137 -12.26 8.86 -13.93
C TYR A 137 -13.04 8.49 -12.70
N GLU A 138 -12.35 8.16 -11.61
CA GLU A 138 -12.98 7.76 -10.36
C GLU A 138 -12.33 8.47 -9.18
N MET A 139 -13.11 8.68 -8.12
CA MET A 139 -12.58 9.15 -6.86
C MET A 139 -11.70 8.07 -6.22
N VAL A 140 -10.45 8.41 -5.91
CA VAL A 140 -9.53 7.50 -5.24
C VAL A 140 -9.28 7.91 -3.78
N PRO A 141 -9.16 6.94 -2.85
CA PRO A 141 -8.94 7.21 -1.43
C PRO A 141 -7.46 7.39 -1.05
N PHE A 142 -6.62 7.80 -2.01
CA PHE A 142 -5.18 7.96 -1.83
C PHE A 142 -4.70 9.16 -2.66
N GLU A 143 -3.59 9.75 -2.24
CA GLU A 143 -2.95 10.83 -2.98
C GLU A 143 -2.11 10.28 -4.13
N VAL A 144 -1.97 11.09 -5.17
CA VAL A 144 -1.14 10.81 -6.34
C VAL A 144 -0.17 11.97 -6.49
N LYS A 145 1.12 11.67 -6.31
CA LYS A 145 2.23 12.62 -6.37
C LYS A 145 3.30 12.15 -7.37
N PRO A 146 3.95 13.07 -8.10
CA PRO A 146 5.09 12.73 -8.95
C PRO A 146 6.29 12.31 -8.10
N ASP A 147 7.29 11.71 -8.74
CA ASP A 147 8.51 11.22 -8.07
C ASP A 147 9.25 12.36 -7.35
N GLU A 148 9.30 13.56 -7.93
CA GLU A 148 10.00 14.73 -7.36
C GLU A 148 9.37 15.31 -6.09
N ASP A 149 8.06 15.10 -5.87
CA ASP A 149 7.30 15.60 -4.73
C ASP A 149 7.08 14.54 -3.64
N THR A 150 7.73 13.38 -3.75
CA THR A 150 7.51 12.23 -2.87
C THR A 150 8.76 11.89 -2.07
N GLU A 151 8.69 12.05 -0.74
CA GLU A 151 9.75 11.59 0.16
C GLU A 151 9.66 10.08 0.44
N ASN A 152 8.44 9.55 0.56
CA ASN A 152 8.17 8.15 0.87
C ASN A 152 6.92 7.65 0.12
N GLU A 153 6.97 6.41 -0.36
CA GLU A 153 5.82 5.75 -1.01
C GLU A 153 4.57 5.68 -0.12
N THR A 154 4.69 5.80 1.22
CA THR A 154 3.53 5.92 2.12
C THR A 154 2.66 7.16 1.87
N GLU A 155 3.18 8.17 1.19
CA GLU A 155 2.46 9.41 0.88
C GLU A 155 1.60 9.31 -0.38
N ARG A 156 1.87 8.37 -1.28
CA ARG A 156 1.20 8.24 -2.58
C ARG A 156 0.76 6.82 -2.85
N TYR A 157 -0.34 6.62 -3.56
CA TYR A 157 -0.84 5.28 -3.87
C TYR A 157 -1.06 4.38 -2.63
N VAL A 158 -1.18 4.95 -1.42
CA VAL A 158 -1.48 4.21 -0.20
C VAL A 158 -2.87 4.59 0.31
N THR A 159 -3.77 3.61 0.32
CA THR A 159 -5.09 3.74 0.93
C THR A 159 -4.95 3.66 2.45
N LYS A 160 -5.20 4.78 3.14
CA LYS A 160 -5.07 4.90 4.59
C LYS A 160 -6.17 4.13 5.35
N PRO A 161 -6.02 3.88 6.66
CA PRO A 161 -7.04 3.22 7.46
C PRO A 161 -8.37 4.00 7.46
N GLY A 162 -9.49 3.28 7.37
CA GLY A 162 -10.85 3.84 7.44
C GLY A 162 -11.51 4.09 6.08
N TYR A 163 -10.78 3.94 4.98
CA TYR A 163 -11.33 3.94 3.62
C TYR A 163 -11.82 2.54 3.21
N VAL A 164 -12.57 2.46 2.09
CA VAL A 164 -13.10 1.20 1.56
C VAL A 164 -11.98 0.18 1.29
N GLY A 165 -12.11 -1.02 1.84
CA GLY A 165 -11.10 -2.09 1.80
C GLY A 165 -10.00 -1.96 2.87
N CYS A 166 -9.99 -0.87 3.63
CA CYS A 166 -9.11 -0.58 4.75
C CYS A 166 -9.91 -0.41 6.05
N GLU A 167 -10.87 -1.31 6.31
CA GLU A 167 -11.75 -1.21 7.45
C GLU A 167 -10.99 -1.27 8.77
N ILE A 168 -11.57 -0.63 9.78
CA ILE A 168 -11.02 -0.57 11.12
C ILE A 168 -11.96 -1.32 12.03
N THR A 169 -11.46 -2.38 12.65
CA THR A 169 -12.18 -3.10 13.70
C THR A 169 -11.54 -2.80 15.04
N THR A 170 -12.37 -2.77 16.08
CA THR A 170 -11.91 -2.65 17.47
C THR A 170 -12.36 -3.90 18.19
N GLU A 171 -11.42 -4.53 18.87
CA GLU A 171 -11.65 -5.74 19.64
C GLU A 171 -11.22 -5.48 21.09
N ALA A 172 -11.99 -6.00 22.04
CA ALA A 172 -11.68 -5.91 23.45
C ALA A 172 -11.31 -7.32 23.92
N ASN A 173 -10.02 -7.59 24.07
CA ASN A 173 -9.54 -8.89 24.51
C ASN A 173 -9.36 -8.87 26.03
N TYR A 174 -9.92 -9.87 26.72
CA TYR A 174 -9.70 -10.03 28.15
C TYR A 174 -8.41 -10.80 28.38
N VAL A 175 -7.36 -10.09 28.81
CA VAL A 175 -6.11 -10.73 29.21
C VAL A 175 -6.26 -11.18 30.65
N GLY A 176 -6.49 -12.48 30.84
CA GLY A 176 -6.41 -13.10 32.16
C GLY A 176 -4.95 -13.24 32.59
N LEU A 177 -4.66 -13.00 33.86
CA LEU A 177 -3.38 -13.37 34.48
C LEU A 177 -3.61 -14.62 35.34
N PRO A 178 -3.42 -15.84 34.81
CA PRO A 178 -3.54 -17.05 35.61
C PRO A 178 -2.49 -17.02 36.73
N GLY A 179 -2.95 -17.03 37.99
CA GLY A 179 -2.08 -16.87 39.16
C GLY A 179 -1.77 -15.43 39.57
N GLY A 180 -2.28 -14.42 38.85
CA GLY A 180 -2.20 -13.02 39.25
C GLY A 180 -3.02 -12.72 40.51
N VAL A 181 -2.47 -11.89 41.39
CA VAL A 181 -3.03 -11.55 42.71
C VAL A 181 -2.98 -10.03 42.89
N LEU A 182 -4.11 -9.39 43.21
CA LEU A 182 -4.13 -7.96 43.55
C LEU A 182 -3.69 -7.75 44.99
N GLN A 183 -2.70 -6.89 45.23
CA GLN A 183 -2.31 -6.53 46.60
C GLN A 183 -3.21 -5.43 47.15
N TYR A 184 -3.76 -5.62 48.35
CA TYR A 184 -4.40 -4.54 49.10
C TYR A 184 -3.33 -3.53 49.54
N VAL A 185 -3.53 -2.27 49.19
CA VAL A 185 -2.76 -1.13 49.71
C VAL A 185 -3.65 -0.35 50.67
N THR A 186 -3.18 -0.15 51.89
CA THR A 186 -3.79 0.74 52.88
C THR A 186 -3.07 2.08 52.90
N ASP A 187 -3.73 3.12 53.39
CA ASP A 187 -3.16 4.48 53.49
C ASP A 187 -1.82 4.50 54.26
N ASP A 188 -1.70 3.66 55.28
CA ASP A 188 -0.45 3.47 56.04
C ASP A 188 0.61 2.64 55.30
N GLY A 189 0.24 1.83 54.29
CA GLY A 189 1.11 0.93 53.54
C GLY A 189 1.64 -0.27 54.33
N VAL A 190 1.15 -0.50 55.55
CA VAL A 190 1.68 -1.53 56.47
C VAL A 190 0.56 -2.44 56.99
N THR A 191 -0.65 -1.93 57.17
CA THR A 191 -1.76 -2.70 57.73
C THR A 191 -2.43 -3.54 56.65
N LYS A 192 -2.27 -4.87 56.69
CA LYS A 192 -3.00 -5.75 55.77
C LYS A 192 -4.47 -5.88 56.23
N PRO A 193 -5.48 -5.71 55.35
CA PRO A 193 -6.87 -5.94 55.73
C PRO A 193 -7.05 -7.39 56.18
N ALA A 194 -7.45 -7.58 57.43
CA ALA A 194 -7.69 -8.90 57.99
C ALA A 194 -9.00 -9.49 57.45
N LYS A 195 -8.99 -10.78 57.09
CA LYS A 195 -10.17 -11.58 56.69
C LYS A 195 -10.86 -11.17 55.37
N VAL A 196 -10.23 -10.36 54.53
CA VAL A 196 -10.71 -10.10 53.17
C VAL A 196 -9.95 -11.01 52.21
N PRO A 197 -10.62 -11.94 51.48
CA PRO A 197 -9.96 -12.77 50.50
C PRO A 197 -9.38 -11.89 49.38
N ILE A 198 -8.19 -12.23 48.92
CA ILE A 198 -7.57 -11.55 47.79
C ILE A 198 -8.18 -12.12 46.51
N PRO A 199 -8.70 -11.30 45.57
CA PRO A 199 -9.14 -11.78 44.28
C PRO A 199 -7.98 -12.45 43.53
N PHE A 200 -8.20 -13.69 43.10
CA PHE A 200 -7.28 -14.48 42.28
C PHE A 200 -7.82 -14.57 40.84
N ALA A 201 -6.94 -14.78 39.87
CA ALA A 201 -7.26 -14.81 38.44
C ALA A 201 -7.84 -13.47 37.93
N VAL A 202 -7.18 -12.37 38.30
CA VAL A 202 -7.51 -11.04 37.81
C VAL A 202 -7.07 -10.89 36.36
N GLY A 203 -7.83 -10.12 35.60
CA GLY A 203 -7.51 -9.77 34.22
C GLY A 203 -7.96 -8.35 33.94
N PHE A 204 -7.47 -7.81 32.84
CA PHE A 204 -7.86 -6.50 32.37
C PHE A 204 -8.24 -6.59 30.89
N THR A 205 -9.19 -5.76 30.50
CA THR A 205 -9.57 -5.63 29.10
C THR A 205 -8.52 -4.81 28.39
N GLU A 206 -7.82 -5.41 27.43
CA GLU A 206 -6.94 -4.70 26.52
C GLU A 206 -7.73 -4.32 25.25
N PRO A 207 -7.97 -3.01 25.01
CA PRO A 207 -8.51 -2.58 23.74
C PRO A 207 -7.44 -2.75 22.68
N MET A 208 -7.77 -3.51 21.64
CA MET A 208 -6.95 -3.70 20.46
C MET A 208 -7.69 -3.14 19.25
N ARG A 209 -6.97 -2.51 18.35
CA ARG A 209 -7.52 -2.02 17.09
C ARG A 209 -6.86 -2.79 15.97
N ARG A 210 -7.63 -3.35 15.06
CA ARG A 210 -7.09 -3.93 13.83
C ARG A 210 -7.47 -3.04 12.67
N PHE A 211 -6.51 -2.74 11.82
CA PHE A 211 -6.72 -1.96 10.62
C PHE A 211 -5.83 -2.46 9.51
N SER A 212 -6.11 -2.05 8.29
CA SER A 212 -5.23 -2.30 7.16
C SER A 212 -4.95 -1.05 6.37
N ILE A 213 -3.87 -1.12 5.60
CA ILE A 213 -3.51 -0.16 4.57
C ILE A 213 -3.24 -0.93 3.29
N ILE A 214 -3.52 -0.33 2.13
CA ILE A 214 -3.29 -0.96 0.83
C ILE A 214 -2.32 -0.08 0.04
N TRP A 215 -1.17 -0.64 -0.33
CA TRP A 215 -0.28 -0.08 -1.32
C TRP A 215 -0.76 -0.50 -2.71
N ARG A 216 -1.16 0.49 -3.51
CA ARG A 216 -1.83 0.29 -4.80
C ARG A 216 -0.83 0.34 -5.95
N ARG A 217 -1.14 -0.42 -7.00
CA ARG A 217 -0.37 -0.41 -8.26
C ARG A 217 1.14 -0.55 -8.04
N VAL A 218 1.54 -1.58 -7.29
CA VAL A 218 2.93 -1.99 -7.19
C VAL A 218 3.31 -2.72 -8.49
N PRO A 219 4.45 -2.39 -9.13
CA PRO A 219 4.85 -3.03 -10.39
C PRO A 219 4.87 -4.57 -10.27
N PHE A 220 4.43 -5.26 -11.33
CA PHE A 220 4.36 -6.73 -11.34
C PHE A 220 5.68 -7.39 -10.91
N ASP A 221 6.80 -6.88 -11.41
CA ASP A 221 8.14 -7.44 -11.15
C ASP A 221 8.70 -7.18 -9.75
N ALA A 222 8.02 -6.35 -8.94
CA ALA A 222 8.49 -5.99 -7.60
C ALA A 222 8.06 -7.03 -6.55
N TRP A 223 7.02 -7.82 -6.85
CA TRP A 223 6.44 -8.77 -5.93
C TRP A 223 6.37 -10.17 -6.53
N GLY A 224 6.77 -11.18 -5.76
CA GLY A 224 6.79 -12.57 -6.16
C GLY A 224 7.95 -13.36 -5.54
N ALA A 225 8.01 -14.65 -5.83
CA ALA A 225 9.04 -15.54 -5.28
C ALA A 225 10.45 -15.04 -5.62
N GLY A 226 11.30 -14.91 -4.60
CA GLY A 226 12.69 -14.48 -4.75
C GLY A 226 12.89 -12.97 -4.95
N LYS A 227 11.81 -12.17 -5.01
CA LYS A 227 11.91 -10.72 -5.15
C LYS A 227 12.30 -10.06 -3.81
N PRO A 228 13.13 -9.00 -3.81
CA PRO A 228 13.60 -8.38 -2.57
C PRO A 228 12.48 -7.91 -1.64
N LEU A 229 11.45 -7.25 -2.18
CA LEU A 229 10.29 -6.80 -1.40
C LEU A 229 9.54 -7.98 -0.76
N THR A 230 9.28 -9.06 -1.50
CA THR A 230 8.59 -10.24 -0.96
C THR A 230 9.41 -10.92 0.13
N ASN A 231 10.72 -11.08 -0.08
CA ASN A 231 11.63 -11.65 0.93
C ASN A 231 11.70 -10.75 2.18
N ARG A 232 11.62 -9.43 2.04
CA ARG A 232 11.56 -8.53 3.19
C ARG A 232 10.26 -8.69 3.96
N VAL A 233 9.12 -8.74 3.27
CA VAL A 233 7.82 -8.75 3.92
C VAL A 233 7.57 -10.11 4.60
N ILE A 234 7.77 -11.22 3.90
CA ILE A 234 7.41 -12.56 4.37
C ILE A 234 8.61 -13.31 4.97
N GLY A 235 9.83 -12.96 4.58
CA GLY A 235 11.05 -13.70 4.90
C GLY A 235 11.44 -14.66 3.79
N ASN A 236 12.60 -15.30 3.95
CA ASN A 236 13.06 -16.41 3.14
C ASN A 236 13.78 -17.46 4.02
N GLU A 237 14.51 -18.41 3.43
CA GLU A 237 15.23 -19.44 4.19
C GLU A 237 16.32 -18.87 5.12
N ASP A 238 16.89 -17.72 4.75
CA ASP A 238 18.04 -17.11 5.43
C ASP A 238 17.66 -15.92 6.34
N THR A 239 16.50 -15.28 6.10
CA THR A 239 16.09 -14.05 6.78
C THR A 239 14.63 -14.09 7.24
N LYS A 240 14.38 -13.64 8.47
CA LYS A 240 13.03 -13.40 8.98
C LYS A 240 12.47 -12.13 8.34
N GLY A 241 11.23 -12.19 7.85
CA GLY A 241 10.55 -11.04 7.28
C GLY A 241 10.00 -10.07 8.33
N VAL A 242 9.38 -8.99 7.84
CA VAL A 242 8.68 -7.99 8.66
C VAL A 242 7.32 -8.52 9.16
N LEU A 243 6.73 -9.53 8.52
CA LEU A 243 5.51 -10.18 9.02
C LEU A 243 5.74 -10.78 10.41
N GLY A 244 4.90 -10.40 11.38
CA GLY A 244 5.05 -10.79 12.78
C GLY A 244 6.01 -9.90 13.59
N SER A 245 6.55 -8.83 13.00
CA SER A 245 7.37 -7.84 13.67
C SER A 245 6.56 -6.64 14.15
N VAL A 246 7.16 -5.82 15.02
CA VAL A 246 6.61 -4.58 15.55
C VAL A 246 7.37 -3.36 15.04
N ASN A 247 6.68 -2.22 14.94
CA ASN A 247 7.27 -1.00 14.38
C ASN A 247 8.41 -0.46 15.25
N LYS A 248 9.56 -0.20 14.65
CA LYS A 248 10.75 0.36 15.32
C LYS A 248 10.56 1.83 15.69
N THR A 249 10.09 2.63 14.74
CA THR A 249 9.85 4.07 14.91
C THR A 249 8.37 4.38 14.80
N THR A 250 8.01 5.68 14.86
CA THR A 250 6.61 6.10 14.72
C THR A 250 6.15 5.88 13.29
N PHE A 251 5.07 5.12 13.09
CA PHE A 251 4.56 4.79 11.76
C PHE A 251 3.08 5.15 11.66
N LEU A 252 2.71 5.96 10.65
CA LEU A 252 1.35 6.47 10.43
C LEU A 252 0.70 7.13 11.67
N GLY A 253 1.52 7.81 12.49
CA GLY A 253 1.09 8.46 13.73
C GLY A 253 1.00 7.54 14.96
N TYR A 254 1.25 6.24 14.80
CA TYR A 254 1.34 5.29 15.91
C TYR A 254 2.77 5.20 16.42
N TRP A 255 2.95 5.30 17.75
CA TRP A 255 4.26 5.31 18.38
C TRP A 255 5.00 3.98 18.21
N SER A 256 6.31 3.98 18.45
CA SER A 256 7.13 2.77 18.36
C SER A 256 6.58 1.62 19.19
N LEU A 257 6.74 0.40 18.68
CA LEU A 257 6.36 -0.87 19.28
C LEU A 257 4.84 -1.08 19.50
N THR A 258 3.98 -0.16 19.05
CA THR A 258 2.53 -0.23 19.24
C THR A 258 1.77 -0.88 18.10
N LEU A 259 2.44 -1.15 16.97
CA LEU A 259 1.88 -1.82 15.80
C LEU A 259 2.57 -3.16 15.58
N LEU A 260 1.78 -4.21 15.42
CA LEU A 260 2.22 -5.54 15.00
C LEU A 260 1.69 -5.80 13.59
N LEU A 261 2.56 -6.15 12.65
CA LEU A 261 2.14 -6.60 11.33
C LEU A 261 1.64 -8.05 11.44
N VAL A 262 0.33 -8.26 11.33
CA VAL A 262 -0.32 -9.57 11.56
C VAL A 262 -0.72 -10.30 10.29
N GLY A 263 -0.70 -9.62 9.14
CA GLY A 263 -1.07 -10.24 7.88
C GLY A 263 -0.73 -9.40 6.67
N VAL A 264 -0.62 -10.08 5.54
CA VAL A 264 -0.44 -9.49 4.21
C VAL A 264 -1.38 -10.19 3.26
N GLU A 265 -2.18 -9.43 2.52
CA GLU A 265 -3.04 -9.92 1.45
C GLU A 265 -2.58 -9.31 0.13
N GLU A 266 -2.39 -10.13 -0.90
CA GLU A 266 -1.98 -9.70 -2.23
C GLU A 266 -3.12 -9.86 -3.22
N ARG A 267 -3.28 -8.88 -4.11
CA ARG A 267 -4.27 -8.94 -5.19
C ARG A 267 -3.63 -8.54 -6.50
N LEU A 268 -3.56 -9.49 -7.43
CA LEU A 268 -3.15 -9.23 -8.81
C LEU A 268 -4.31 -8.59 -9.57
N LEU A 269 -4.06 -7.43 -10.17
CA LEU A 269 -5.03 -6.70 -10.98
C LEU A 269 -4.43 -6.39 -12.35
N PRO A 270 -5.22 -6.35 -13.42
CA PRO A 270 -4.77 -5.76 -14.68
C PRO A 270 -4.30 -4.32 -14.43
N ASP A 271 -3.17 -3.92 -15.03
CA ASP A 271 -2.75 -2.53 -14.93
C ASP A 271 -3.75 -1.63 -15.69
N PRO A 272 -4.10 -0.43 -15.16
CA PRO A 272 -4.97 0.54 -15.83
C PRO A 272 -4.64 0.89 -17.28
N THR A 273 -3.37 0.75 -17.68
CA THR A 273 -2.92 0.96 -19.07
C THR A 273 -3.29 -0.20 -20.01
N GLY A 274 -3.70 -1.35 -19.47
CA GLY A 274 -3.90 -2.59 -20.20
C GLY A 274 -2.60 -3.32 -20.56
N LEU A 275 -1.44 -2.80 -20.16
CA LEU A 275 -0.12 -3.31 -20.53
C LEU A 275 0.47 -4.24 -19.47
N GLY A 276 -0.32 -5.24 -19.04
CA GLY A 276 0.09 -6.25 -18.07
C GLY A 276 -0.69 -6.17 -16.77
N TYR A 277 0.01 -6.41 -15.66
CA TYR A 277 -0.60 -6.52 -14.33
C TYR A 277 0.13 -5.65 -13.32
N SER A 278 -0.53 -5.37 -12.20
CA SER A 278 0.05 -4.72 -11.04
C SER A 278 -0.51 -5.37 -9.77
N TRP A 279 0.22 -5.22 -8.67
CA TRP A 279 -0.16 -5.75 -7.37
C TRP A 279 -0.77 -4.66 -6.51
N ASP A 280 -1.88 -4.98 -5.85
CA ASP A 280 -2.31 -4.29 -4.65
C ASP A 280 -1.89 -5.13 -3.44
N ILE A 281 -1.05 -4.55 -2.57
CA ILE A 281 -0.54 -5.21 -1.37
C ILE A 281 -1.19 -4.60 -0.14
N LYS A 282 -1.95 -5.40 0.59
CA LYS A 282 -2.64 -4.98 1.81
C LYS A 282 -1.88 -5.45 3.04
N TYR A 283 -1.41 -4.51 3.83
CA TYR A 283 -0.78 -4.78 5.13
C TYR A 283 -1.82 -4.65 6.23
N ILE A 284 -1.91 -5.67 7.09
CA ILE A 284 -2.87 -5.74 8.18
C ILE A 284 -2.12 -5.57 9.50
N PHE A 285 -2.43 -4.50 10.21
CA PHE A 285 -1.83 -4.18 11.49
C PHE A 285 -2.80 -4.44 12.63
N GLN A 286 -2.25 -4.96 13.72
CA GLN A 286 -2.88 -4.92 15.02
C GLN A 286 -2.19 -3.83 15.83
N HIS A 287 -2.97 -2.91 16.37
CA HIS A 287 -2.52 -1.83 17.23
C HIS A 287 -2.94 -2.12 18.66
N LYS A 288 -2.00 -1.89 19.58
CA LYS A 288 -2.26 -1.82 21.02
C LYS A 288 -1.78 -0.46 21.53
N PRO A 289 -2.58 0.24 22.36
CA PRO A 289 -2.14 1.48 23.00
C PRO A 289 -0.91 1.29 23.90
N VAL A 290 -0.70 0.06 24.39
CA VAL A 290 0.50 -0.35 25.12
C VAL A 290 1.40 -1.16 24.16
N PRO A 291 2.70 -0.85 24.03
CA PRO A 291 3.64 -1.57 23.17
C PRO A 291 3.57 -3.11 23.24
N PHE A 292 3.64 -3.78 22.09
CA PHE A 292 3.64 -5.25 21.96
C PHE A 292 4.88 -5.93 22.58
N GLY A 293 6.03 -5.25 22.56
CA GLY A 293 7.24 -5.71 23.27
C GLY A 293 7.10 -5.62 24.80
N GLN A 294 6.11 -4.88 25.28
CA GLN A 294 5.75 -4.81 26.67
C GLN A 294 4.59 -5.78 26.92
N LEU A 295 4.91 -7.05 27.20
CA LEU A 295 4.22 -7.75 28.31
C LEU A 295 4.61 -7.06 29.64
N GLY A 296 4.53 -5.73 29.66
CA GLY A 296 4.91 -4.88 30.76
C GLY A 296 3.77 -4.89 31.74
N PHE A 297 3.93 -5.71 32.76
CA PHE A 297 3.27 -5.44 34.02
C PHE A 297 3.64 -4.00 34.40
N TYR A 298 2.64 -3.11 34.47
CA TYR A 298 2.84 -1.80 35.04
C TYR A 298 3.29 -1.99 36.49
N TYR A 299 4.58 -1.77 36.75
CA TYR A 299 5.13 -1.94 38.09
C TYR A 299 4.86 -0.63 38.85
N HIS A 300 3.99 -0.70 39.86
CA HIS A 300 3.90 0.38 40.84
C HIS A 300 5.13 0.32 41.73
N THR A 301 5.79 1.46 41.91
CA THR A 301 6.87 1.59 42.88
C THR A 301 6.38 1.16 44.25
N VAL A 302 7.13 0.25 44.87
CA VAL A 302 6.95 -0.03 46.29
C VAL A 302 7.29 1.28 47.02
N LYS A 303 6.53 1.62 48.08
CA LYS A 303 6.64 2.84 48.91
C LYS A 303 8.06 3.12 49.45
N THR A 304 9.01 2.20 49.25
CA THR A 304 10.42 2.22 49.68
C THR A 304 11.40 2.87 48.70
N GLY A 305 10.96 3.33 47.53
CA GLY A 305 11.72 4.31 46.74
C GLY A 305 12.86 3.79 45.85
N GLU A 306 12.90 2.50 45.52
CA GLU A 306 13.80 1.98 44.47
C GLU A 306 12.97 1.43 43.30
N GLY A 307 13.21 1.98 42.12
CA GLY A 307 12.47 1.73 40.88
C GLY A 307 11.62 2.94 40.45
N GLU A 308 11.54 3.20 39.15
CA GLU A 308 10.57 4.15 38.58
C GLU A 308 9.31 3.39 38.16
N ALA A 309 8.13 3.98 38.36
CA ALA A 309 6.90 3.35 37.88
C ALA A 309 6.87 3.43 36.35
N GLY A 310 6.66 2.31 35.67
CA GLY A 310 6.70 2.27 34.21
C GLY A 310 6.38 0.89 33.64
N TYR A 311 6.39 0.83 32.31
CA TYR A 311 6.25 -0.41 31.57
C TYR A 311 7.63 -1.04 31.35
N TYR A 312 7.77 -2.33 31.68
CA TYR A 312 9.02 -3.09 31.53
C TYR A 312 8.89 -4.17 30.45
N MET A 313 9.98 -4.46 29.73
CA MET A 313 10.01 -5.48 28.68
C MET A 313 10.26 -6.87 29.27
N VAL A 314 9.57 -7.90 28.78
CA VAL A 314 9.85 -9.30 29.15
C VAL A 314 10.76 -9.90 28.09
N LEU A 315 12.00 -10.17 28.45
CA LEU A 315 13.00 -10.79 27.58
C LEU A 315 12.93 -12.32 27.66
N ARG A 316 13.35 -13.01 26.58
CA ARG A 316 13.50 -14.47 26.61
C ARG A 316 14.72 -14.83 27.48
N PRO A 317 14.62 -15.79 28.43
CA PRO A 317 15.80 -16.25 29.17
C PRO A 317 16.87 -16.79 28.21
N PRO A 318 18.16 -16.44 28.37
CA PRO A 318 18.80 -15.91 29.57
C PRO A 318 19.05 -14.39 29.56
N ALA A 319 18.44 -13.62 28.64
CA ALA A 319 18.78 -12.22 28.36
C ALA A 319 18.51 -11.21 29.52
N GLY A 320 18.06 -11.68 30.68
CA GLY A 320 17.89 -10.86 31.89
C GLY A 320 16.55 -10.14 31.96
N THR A 321 16.38 -9.28 32.97
CA THR A 321 15.25 -8.34 33.10
C THR A 321 15.84 -6.94 33.21
N GLY A 322 15.87 -6.19 32.10
CA GLY A 322 16.42 -4.84 32.08
C GLY A 322 15.81 -4.00 30.96
N THR A 323 15.97 -2.68 31.06
CA THR A 323 15.69 -1.74 29.97
C THR A 323 16.80 -1.84 28.93
N ILE A 324 16.56 -2.60 27.87
CA ILE A 324 17.44 -2.65 26.69
C ILE A 324 16.89 -1.65 25.67
N ASP A 325 17.77 -0.87 25.04
CA ASP A 325 17.42 0.05 23.95
C ASP A 325 16.79 -0.77 22.81
N ALA A 326 15.75 -0.23 22.16
CA ALA A 326 15.09 -0.93 21.05
C ALA A 326 16.05 -1.22 19.88
N ASN A 327 17.17 -0.51 19.79
CA ASN A 327 18.22 -0.76 18.80
C ASN A 327 19.13 -1.96 19.13
N ASP A 328 19.15 -2.43 20.38
CA ASP A 328 20.04 -3.49 20.87
C ASP A 328 19.33 -4.86 20.96
N LEU A 329 18.05 -4.95 20.57
CA LEU A 329 17.29 -6.19 20.60
C LEU A 329 17.58 -7.06 19.37
N GLY A 330 18.17 -8.23 19.58
CA GLY A 330 18.27 -9.25 18.55
C GLY A 330 16.92 -9.92 18.26
N ASP A 331 16.81 -10.54 17.08
CA ASP A 331 15.60 -11.28 16.63
C ASP A 331 15.21 -12.44 17.57
N ASP A 332 16.11 -12.89 18.43
CA ASP A 332 15.89 -13.99 19.38
C ASP A 332 15.65 -13.51 20.83
N ASP A 333 15.81 -12.21 21.10
CA ASP A 333 15.68 -11.61 22.43
C ASP A 333 14.26 -11.10 22.72
N SER A 334 13.50 -10.79 21.67
CA SER A 334 12.12 -10.31 21.73
C SER A 334 11.12 -11.38 21.26
N LEU A 335 9.90 -11.35 21.81
CA LEU A 335 8.78 -12.16 21.31
C LEU A 335 8.33 -11.72 19.90
N PHE A 336 8.56 -10.45 19.57
CA PHE A 336 8.29 -9.88 18.25
C PHE A 336 9.54 -9.12 17.76
N PRO A 337 10.11 -9.45 16.60
CA PRO A 337 11.21 -8.68 16.01
C PRO A 337 10.85 -7.20 15.90
N VAL A 338 11.81 -6.30 16.04
CA VAL A 338 11.60 -4.85 15.90
C VAL A 338 12.14 -4.40 14.55
N ARG A 339 11.29 -3.87 13.67
CA ARG A 339 11.64 -3.54 12.27
C ARG A 339 11.11 -2.19 11.86
N GLU A 340 11.79 -1.54 10.92
CA GLU A 340 11.29 -0.29 10.34
C GLU A 340 10.13 -0.60 9.38
N PHE A 341 8.98 0.02 9.61
CA PHE A 341 7.77 -0.28 8.83
C PHE A 341 7.70 0.56 7.57
N GLU A 342 8.43 1.67 7.49
CA GLU A 342 8.61 2.40 6.24
C GLU A 342 9.29 1.54 5.16
N ASP A 343 10.12 0.58 5.55
CA ASP A 343 10.78 -0.35 4.63
C ASP A 343 9.80 -1.29 3.92
N LEU A 344 8.55 -1.41 4.39
CA LEU A 344 7.49 -2.15 3.67
C LEU A 344 7.17 -1.52 2.32
N PHE A 345 7.46 -0.24 2.13
CA PHE A 345 7.12 0.56 0.96
C PHE A 345 8.32 0.83 0.04
N GLN A 346 9.39 0.02 0.16
CA GLN A 346 10.59 0.11 -0.66
C GLN A 346 10.78 -1.16 -1.50
N VAL A 347 11.24 -1.04 -2.74
CA VAL A 347 11.46 -2.24 -3.60
C VAL A 347 12.90 -2.75 -3.57
N ALA A 348 13.91 -1.88 -3.39
CA ALA A 348 15.32 -2.25 -3.27
C ALA A 348 15.58 -3.25 -2.16
N ALA A 349 16.54 -4.16 -2.34
CA ALA A 349 17.14 -4.90 -1.24
C ALA A 349 17.79 -3.93 -0.23
N ILE A 350 17.65 -4.22 1.07
CA ILE A 350 18.20 -3.43 2.19
C ILE A 350 19.32 -4.20 2.85
#